data_AF-A0A087VKL1-F1
#
_entry.id   AF-A0A087VKL1-F1
#
_cell.length_a   1.000
_cell.length_b   1.000
_cell.length_c   1.000
_cell.angle_alpha   90.00
_cell.angle_beta   90.00
_cell.angle_gamma   90.00
#
_symmetry.space_group_name_H-M   'P 1'
#
loop_
_entity.id
_entity.type
_entity.pdbx_description
1 polymer ?
#
loop_
_entity_poly.entity_id
_entity_poly.type
_entity_poly.pdbx_seq_one_letter_code
_entity_poly.pdbx_strand_id
1 'polypeptide(L)'
;LPKATILDLSCNNLISLPSDFCSLMHLVKLDLSKNRLQQLPLDFGRLVNLQHLDLLNNRLVTLPVSFAQLKNLKWLDLKDNPLDPVLAKVAGDCLDEKQCKQAAVKVLQHMKAIQSEQDRQRQRKLQAEREMEKKREAEQRAKEAQERELRKREKAEEKERRRREYDAQKAAKQEMEKKTKKETVQTRKPASSSRPPQPPRHKHSWSRSVLRVLLFVLLCVLCTLAACKLTELQHQPLCISVNTLYEDVVAALQNHKTLQNMLQQNSQQ
;
A
#
# COMPACT_ATOMS: atom_id res chain seq x y z
N LEU A 1 -12.78 -8.94 -38.85
CA LEU A 1 -14.14 -8.37 -39.02
C LEU A 1 -14.28 -6.87 -38.64
N PRO A 2 -13.23 -6.01 -38.64
CA PRO A 2 -13.35 -4.65 -38.08
C PRO A 2 -14.29 -3.71 -38.87
N LYS A 3 -14.76 -4.10 -40.06
CA LYS A 3 -15.70 -3.31 -40.88
C LYS A 3 -17.14 -3.82 -40.81
N ALA A 4 -17.44 -4.84 -40.02
CA ALA A 4 -18.80 -5.37 -39.91
C ALA A 4 -19.73 -4.31 -39.30
N THR A 5 -20.78 -3.96 -40.02
CA THR A 5 -21.82 -3.00 -39.58
C THR A 5 -23.10 -3.71 -39.15
N ILE A 6 -23.34 -4.90 -39.69
CA ILE A 6 -24.47 -5.77 -39.36
C ILE A 6 -23.88 -7.14 -39.07
N LEU A 7 -24.24 -7.72 -37.92
CA LEU A 7 -23.80 -9.04 -37.52
C LEU A 7 -25.00 -9.78 -36.92
N ASP A 8 -25.34 -10.91 -37.54
CA ASP A 8 -26.36 -11.83 -37.06
C ASP A 8 -25.66 -13.07 -36.50
N LEU A 9 -25.85 -13.29 -35.20
CA LEU A 9 -25.39 -14.45 -34.46
C LEU A 9 -26.57 -15.13 -33.75
N SER A 10 -27.80 -14.92 -34.22
CA SER A 10 -28.99 -15.53 -33.66
C SER A 10 -28.94 -17.06 -33.76
N CYS A 11 -29.58 -17.75 -32.83
CA CYS A 11 -29.73 -19.21 -32.85
C CYS A 11 -28.41 -20.03 -32.83
N ASN A 12 -27.33 -19.51 -32.23
CA ASN A 12 -26.00 -20.16 -32.22
C ASN A 12 -25.64 -20.84 -30.88
N ASN A 13 -26.59 -21.00 -29.95
CA ASN A 13 -26.36 -21.56 -28.60
C ASN A 13 -25.20 -20.89 -27.82
N LEU A 14 -24.87 -19.64 -28.13
CA LEU A 14 -23.77 -18.91 -27.49
C LEU A 14 -24.02 -18.75 -25.99
N ILE A 15 -23.05 -19.11 -25.16
CA ILE A 15 -23.14 -18.98 -23.69
C ILE A 15 -22.49 -17.68 -23.20
N SER A 16 -21.48 -17.21 -23.92
CA SER A 16 -20.77 -15.96 -23.67
C SER A 16 -20.25 -15.37 -24.98
N LEU A 17 -19.85 -14.10 -24.91
CA LEU A 17 -19.08 -13.44 -25.96
C LEU A 17 -17.65 -13.22 -25.44
N PRO A 18 -16.62 -13.32 -26.31
CA PRO A 18 -15.25 -13.03 -25.91
C PRO A 18 -15.10 -11.55 -25.51
N SER A 19 -14.13 -11.24 -24.65
CA SER A 19 -13.82 -9.86 -24.23
C SER A 19 -13.58 -8.93 -25.43
N ASP A 20 -12.92 -9.45 -26.45
CA ASP A 20 -12.53 -8.70 -27.65
C ASP A 20 -13.69 -8.50 -28.63
N PHE A 21 -14.88 -9.07 -28.36
CA PHE A 21 -16.08 -8.82 -29.16
C PHE A 21 -16.40 -7.33 -29.25
N CYS A 22 -16.12 -6.59 -28.18
CA CYS A 22 -16.35 -5.15 -28.07
C CYS A 22 -15.35 -4.31 -28.90
N SER A 23 -14.42 -4.94 -29.62
CA SER A 23 -13.55 -4.28 -30.62
C SER A 23 -14.28 -3.97 -31.94
N LEU A 24 -15.45 -4.57 -32.17
CA LEU A 24 -16.29 -4.35 -33.36
C LEU A 24 -17.05 -3.02 -33.29
N MET A 25 -16.33 -1.92 -33.09
CA MET A 25 -16.87 -0.57 -32.80
C MET A 25 -17.72 0.02 -33.96
N HIS A 26 -17.66 -0.58 -35.14
CA HIS A 26 -18.43 -0.17 -36.32
C HIS A 26 -19.79 -0.86 -36.44
N LEU A 27 -20.15 -1.77 -35.51
CA LEU A 27 -21.45 -2.42 -35.51
C LEU A 27 -22.58 -1.39 -35.30
N VAL A 28 -23.59 -1.52 -36.15
CA VAL A 28 -24.83 -0.73 -36.16
C VAL A 28 -26.02 -1.62 -35.83
N LYS A 29 -26.04 -2.86 -36.31
CA LYS A 29 -27.05 -3.87 -35.97
C LYS A 29 -26.39 -5.14 -35.49
N LEU A 30 -26.86 -5.65 -34.36
CA LEU A 30 -26.38 -6.89 -33.77
C LEU A 30 -27.57 -7.73 -33.32
N ASP A 31 -27.71 -8.91 -33.90
CA ASP A 31 -28.68 -9.91 -33.46
C ASP A 31 -27.95 -11.02 -32.69
N LEU A 32 -28.30 -11.17 -31.42
CA LEU A 32 -27.83 -12.21 -30.51
C LEU A 32 -29.00 -13.02 -29.94
N SER A 33 -30.18 -12.95 -30.57
CA SER A 33 -31.39 -13.61 -30.11
C SER A 33 -31.28 -15.13 -30.13
N LYS A 34 -32.08 -15.80 -29.29
CA LYS A 34 -32.19 -17.26 -29.22
C LYS A 34 -30.84 -17.94 -28.96
N ASN A 35 -30.06 -17.36 -28.05
CA ASN A 35 -28.81 -17.92 -27.56
C ASN A 35 -28.96 -18.32 -26.08
N ARG A 36 -27.85 -18.53 -25.38
CA ARG A 36 -27.83 -18.90 -23.95
C ARG A 36 -26.93 -17.95 -23.16
N LEU A 37 -26.82 -16.70 -23.63
CA LEU A 37 -25.92 -15.71 -23.05
C LEU A 37 -26.34 -15.44 -21.61
N GLN A 38 -25.43 -15.71 -20.67
CA GLN A 38 -25.68 -15.47 -19.25
C GLN A 38 -25.30 -14.04 -18.85
N GLN A 39 -24.33 -13.47 -19.55
CA GLN A 39 -23.84 -12.12 -19.36
C GLN A 39 -23.29 -11.55 -20.67
N LEU A 40 -23.31 -10.23 -20.77
CA LEU A 40 -22.57 -9.50 -21.79
C LEU A 40 -21.19 -9.09 -21.25
N PRO A 41 -20.16 -8.94 -22.10
CA PRO A 41 -18.86 -8.41 -21.70
C PRO A 41 -18.97 -7.08 -20.92
N LEU A 42 -18.09 -6.86 -19.93
CA LEU A 42 -18.10 -5.64 -19.12
C LEU A 42 -17.96 -4.36 -19.95
N ASP A 43 -17.28 -4.43 -21.10
CA ASP A 43 -17.02 -3.32 -22.00
C ASP A 43 -18.01 -3.22 -23.17
N PHE A 44 -19.20 -3.83 -23.07
CA PHE A 44 -20.21 -3.81 -24.13
C PHE A 44 -20.58 -2.40 -24.62
N GLY A 45 -20.48 -1.40 -23.73
CA GLY A 45 -20.63 0.02 -24.04
C GLY A 45 -19.71 0.58 -25.13
N ARG A 46 -18.61 -0.11 -25.48
CA ARG A 46 -17.70 0.29 -26.56
C ARG A 46 -18.32 0.23 -27.95
N LEU A 47 -19.43 -0.48 -28.11
CA LEU A 47 -20.20 -0.54 -29.36
C LEU A 47 -21.00 0.76 -29.57
N VAL A 48 -20.32 1.90 -29.59
CA VAL A 48 -20.93 3.24 -29.55
C VAL A 48 -21.80 3.56 -30.76
N ASN A 49 -21.61 2.87 -31.88
CA ASN A 49 -22.40 3.04 -33.11
C ASN A 49 -23.63 2.13 -33.18
N LEU A 50 -23.81 1.25 -32.20
CA LEU A 50 -24.89 0.26 -32.21
C LEU A 50 -26.25 0.96 -32.09
N GLN A 51 -27.13 0.68 -33.04
CA GLN A 51 -28.48 1.27 -33.13
C GLN A 51 -29.58 0.24 -32.89
N HIS A 52 -29.32 -1.03 -33.23
CA HIS A 52 -30.27 -2.12 -33.09
C HIS A 52 -29.59 -3.31 -32.42
N LEU A 53 -30.16 -3.76 -31.31
CA LEU A 53 -29.64 -4.88 -30.54
C LEU A 53 -30.79 -5.82 -30.17
N ASP A 54 -30.72 -7.05 -30.66
CA ASP A 54 -31.65 -8.11 -30.28
C ASP A 54 -30.98 -9.09 -29.32
N LEU A 55 -31.53 -9.23 -28.12
CA LEU A 55 -31.10 -10.16 -27.08
C LEU A 55 -32.25 -11.08 -26.63
N LEU A 56 -33.35 -11.14 -27.39
CA LEU A 56 -34.51 -11.99 -27.14
C LEU A 56 -34.07 -13.43 -26.83
N ASN A 57 -34.71 -14.05 -25.84
CA ASN A 57 -34.53 -15.46 -25.50
C ASN A 57 -33.05 -15.83 -25.24
N ASN A 58 -32.52 -15.24 -24.17
CA ASN A 58 -31.19 -15.53 -23.62
C ASN A 58 -31.32 -15.83 -22.11
N ARG A 59 -30.21 -15.84 -21.37
CA ARG A 59 -30.17 -16.11 -19.93
C ARG A 59 -29.63 -14.92 -19.13
N LEU A 60 -29.83 -13.70 -19.64
CA LEU A 60 -29.33 -12.49 -19.02
C LEU A 60 -30.13 -12.18 -17.76
N VAL A 61 -29.42 -11.97 -16.66
CA VAL A 61 -30.02 -11.49 -15.39
C VAL A 61 -29.82 -9.99 -15.23
N THR A 62 -28.67 -9.47 -15.66
CA THR A 62 -28.33 -8.05 -15.58
C THR A 62 -27.63 -7.60 -16.86
N LEU A 63 -27.51 -6.29 -17.03
CA LEU A 63 -26.70 -5.67 -18.08
C LEU A 63 -25.45 -5.02 -17.47
N PRO A 64 -24.31 -5.02 -18.17
CA PRO A 64 -23.10 -4.36 -17.68
C PRO A 64 -23.33 -2.84 -17.59
N VAL A 65 -22.69 -2.18 -16.61
CA VAL A 65 -22.88 -0.75 -16.37
C VAL A 65 -22.47 0.10 -17.59
N SER A 66 -21.48 -0.40 -18.36
CA SER A 66 -21.05 0.21 -19.63
C SER A 66 -22.17 0.29 -20.68
N PHE A 67 -23.26 -0.47 -20.55
CA PHE A 67 -24.42 -0.39 -21.44
C PHE A 67 -25.00 1.03 -21.52
N ALA A 68 -24.83 1.85 -20.46
CA ALA A 68 -25.14 3.29 -20.46
C ALA A 68 -24.44 4.11 -21.56
N GLN A 69 -23.33 3.60 -22.11
CA GLN A 69 -22.50 4.25 -23.13
C GLN A 69 -22.99 4.01 -24.57
N LEU A 70 -23.98 3.14 -24.79
CA LEU A 70 -24.58 2.89 -26.11
C LEU A 70 -25.48 4.06 -26.54
N LYS A 71 -24.87 5.23 -26.77
CA LYS A 71 -25.57 6.51 -27.02
C LYS A 71 -26.47 6.51 -28.25
N ASN A 72 -26.19 5.64 -29.21
CA ASN A 72 -26.91 5.57 -30.47
C ASN A 72 -27.96 4.44 -30.51
N LEU A 73 -28.14 3.68 -29.42
CA LEU A 73 -29.07 2.55 -29.41
C LEU A 73 -30.51 3.08 -29.49
N LYS A 74 -31.23 2.61 -30.50
CA LYS A 74 -32.60 3.03 -30.81
C LYS A 74 -33.60 1.92 -30.64
N TRP A 75 -33.19 0.66 -30.75
CA TRP A 75 -34.06 -0.50 -30.65
C TRP A 75 -33.38 -1.57 -29.82
N LEU A 76 -34.13 -2.14 -28.87
CA LEU A 76 -33.66 -3.15 -27.95
C LEU A 76 -34.79 -4.13 -27.64
N ASP A 77 -34.51 -5.42 -27.79
CA ASP A 77 -35.35 -6.49 -27.25
C ASP A 77 -34.55 -7.29 -26.20
N LEU A 78 -35.17 -7.49 -25.04
CA LEU A 78 -34.64 -8.25 -23.92
C LEU A 78 -35.65 -9.31 -23.44
N LYS A 79 -36.75 -9.53 -24.16
CA LYS A 79 -37.80 -10.47 -23.78
C LYS A 79 -37.22 -11.88 -23.62
N ASP A 80 -37.90 -12.69 -22.82
CA ASP A 80 -37.52 -14.09 -22.56
C ASP A 80 -36.10 -14.21 -21.97
N ASN A 81 -35.71 -13.23 -21.14
CA ASN A 81 -34.54 -13.29 -20.28
C ASN A 81 -34.98 -13.26 -18.81
N PRO A 82 -34.28 -13.99 -17.91
CA PRO A 82 -34.54 -13.97 -16.47
C PRO A 82 -33.96 -12.71 -15.81
N LEU A 83 -34.32 -11.53 -16.33
CA LEU A 83 -33.81 -10.24 -15.87
C LEU A 83 -34.18 -9.99 -14.41
N ASP A 84 -33.33 -9.25 -13.70
CA ASP A 84 -33.66 -8.68 -12.41
C ASP A 84 -35.02 -7.94 -12.47
N PRO A 85 -35.91 -8.08 -11.47
CA PRO A 85 -37.26 -7.52 -11.53
C PRO A 85 -37.32 -6.01 -11.79
N VAL A 86 -36.32 -5.24 -11.32
CA VAL A 86 -36.27 -3.80 -11.56
C VAL A 86 -35.98 -3.54 -13.04
N LEU A 87 -34.99 -4.24 -13.60
CA LEU A 87 -34.63 -4.10 -15.00
C LEU A 87 -35.73 -4.60 -15.93
N ALA A 88 -36.36 -5.73 -15.60
CA ALA A 88 -37.50 -6.28 -16.35
C ALA A 88 -38.64 -5.26 -16.44
N LYS A 89 -38.99 -4.62 -15.32
CA LYS A 89 -40.02 -3.58 -15.28
C LYS A 89 -39.65 -2.33 -16.10
N VAL A 90 -38.38 -1.94 -16.09
CA VAL A 90 -37.88 -0.79 -16.86
C VAL A 90 -37.92 -1.07 -18.37
N ALA A 91 -37.47 -2.26 -18.79
CA ALA A 91 -37.49 -2.66 -20.18
C ALA A 91 -38.94 -2.72 -20.70
N GLY A 92 -39.83 -3.35 -19.93
CA GLY A 92 -41.20 -3.59 -20.35
C GLY A 92 -41.28 -4.57 -21.51
N ASP A 93 -42.43 -4.60 -22.18
CA ASP A 93 -42.64 -5.43 -23.35
C ASP A 93 -42.02 -4.82 -24.62
N CYS A 94 -41.79 -5.68 -25.62
CA CYS A 94 -41.31 -5.34 -26.95
C CYS A 94 -42.12 -6.16 -27.97
N LEU A 95 -43.44 -5.92 -28.02
CA LEU A 95 -44.35 -6.62 -28.95
C LEU A 95 -44.39 -5.98 -30.35
N ASP A 96 -44.04 -4.70 -30.43
CA ASP A 96 -44.00 -3.92 -31.66
C ASP A 96 -42.77 -3.00 -31.69
N GLU A 97 -42.45 -2.46 -32.87
CA GLU A 97 -41.26 -1.63 -33.06
C GLU A 97 -41.23 -0.40 -32.13
N LYS A 98 -42.39 0.18 -31.79
CA LYS A 98 -42.50 1.36 -30.93
C LYS A 98 -42.14 0.99 -29.49
N GLN A 99 -42.63 -0.14 -28.99
CA GLN A 99 -42.33 -0.64 -27.66
C GLN A 99 -40.84 -0.94 -27.50
N CYS A 100 -40.22 -1.61 -28.47
CA CYS A 100 -38.78 -1.92 -28.44
C CYS A 100 -37.91 -0.66 -28.48
N LYS A 101 -38.34 0.37 -29.23
CA LYS A 101 -37.67 1.68 -29.22
C LYS A 101 -37.78 2.36 -27.85
N GLN A 102 -38.94 2.26 -27.20
CA GLN A 102 -39.13 2.78 -25.85
C GLN A 102 -38.30 2.00 -24.82
N ALA A 103 -38.22 0.68 -24.95
CA ALA A 103 -37.40 -0.18 -24.09
C ALA A 103 -35.93 0.25 -24.14
N ALA A 104 -35.37 0.48 -25.34
CA ALA A 104 -34.01 0.99 -25.50
C ALA A 104 -33.78 2.29 -24.73
N VAL A 105 -34.69 3.27 -24.86
CA VAL A 105 -34.58 4.57 -24.18
C VAL A 105 -34.66 4.40 -22.67
N LYS A 106 -35.64 3.65 -22.16
CA LYS A 106 -35.86 3.44 -20.72
C LYS A 106 -34.68 2.71 -20.07
N VAL A 107 -34.22 1.62 -20.70
CA VAL A 107 -33.08 0.83 -20.21
C VAL A 107 -31.81 1.69 -20.19
N LEU A 108 -31.54 2.45 -21.25
CA LEU A 108 -30.38 3.35 -21.27
C LEU A 108 -30.45 4.44 -20.18
N GLN A 109 -31.62 5.03 -19.96
CA GLN A 109 -31.81 6.00 -18.88
C GLN A 109 -31.55 5.38 -17.51
N HIS A 110 -32.06 4.16 -17.27
CA HIS A 110 -31.83 3.43 -16.03
C HIS A 110 -30.36 3.04 -15.84
N MET A 111 -29.68 2.54 -16.88
CA MET A 111 -28.25 2.23 -16.84
C MET A 111 -27.40 3.48 -16.58
N LYS A 112 -27.76 4.63 -17.16
CA LYS A 112 -27.08 5.91 -16.88
C LYS A 112 -27.23 6.34 -15.43
N ALA A 113 -28.40 6.13 -14.83
CA ALA A 113 -28.61 6.41 -13.41
C ALA A 113 -27.73 5.51 -12.52
N ILE A 114 -27.64 4.21 -12.84
CA ILE A 114 -26.77 3.26 -12.13
C ILE A 114 -25.29 3.66 -12.28
N GLN A 115 -24.84 3.98 -13.49
CA GLN A 115 -23.46 4.43 -13.75
C GLN A 115 -23.12 5.68 -12.93
N SER A 116 -23.99 6.69 -12.96
CA SER A 116 -23.81 7.93 -12.19
C SER A 116 -23.72 7.67 -10.68
N GLU A 117 -24.55 6.76 -10.16
CA GLU A 117 -24.50 6.39 -8.75
C GLU A 117 -23.18 5.70 -8.38
N GLN A 118 -22.74 4.75 -9.18
CA GLN A 118 -21.46 4.06 -8.97
C GLN A 118 -20.28 5.03 -9.06
N ASP A 119 -20.29 5.95 -10.01
CA ASP A 119 -19.24 6.97 -10.17
C ASP A 119 -19.21 7.90 -8.96
N ARG A 120 -20.38 8.33 -8.46
CA ARG A 120 -20.48 9.14 -7.24
C ARG A 120 -19.97 8.38 -6.02
N GLN A 121 -20.31 7.10 -5.88
CA GLN A 121 -19.80 6.26 -4.78
C GLN A 121 -18.28 6.08 -4.87
N ARG A 122 -17.74 5.87 -6.06
CA ARG A 122 -16.30 5.78 -6.30
C ARG A 122 -15.59 7.08 -5.93
N GLN A 123 -16.13 8.22 -6.34
CA GLN A 123 -15.59 9.54 -6.01
C GLN A 123 -15.62 9.80 -4.49
N ARG A 124 -16.72 9.45 -3.80
CA ARG A 124 -16.81 9.57 -2.34
C ARG A 124 -15.79 8.70 -1.62
N LYS A 125 -15.60 7.44 -2.05
CA LYS A 125 -14.57 6.56 -1.50
C LYS A 125 -13.17 7.15 -1.66
N LEU A 126 -12.86 7.65 -2.86
CA LEU A 126 -11.56 8.28 -3.14
C LEU A 126 -11.34 9.57 -2.34
N GLN A 127 -12.39 10.37 -2.14
CA GLN A 127 -12.32 11.57 -1.30
C GLN A 127 -12.07 11.22 0.16
N ALA A 128 -12.82 10.25 0.71
CA ALA A 128 -12.64 9.78 2.08
C ALA A 128 -11.23 9.20 2.30
N GLU A 129 -10.70 8.43 1.33
CA GLU A 129 -9.34 7.90 1.39
C GLU A 129 -8.29 9.03 1.44
N ARG A 130 -8.43 10.04 0.57
CA ARG A 130 -7.55 11.22 0.57
C ARG A 130 -7.64 12.05 1.84
N GLU A 131 -8.83 12.19 2.42
CA GLU A 131 -9.01 12.88 3.70
C GLU A 131 -8.37 12.12 4.86
N MET A 132 -8.54 10.80 4.89
CA MET A 132 -7.89 9.93 5.86
C MET A 132 -6.36 9.97 5.73
N GLU A 133 -5.83 9.93 4.51
CA GLU A 133 -4.39 10.08 4.26
C GLU A 133 -3.86 11.43 4.76
N LYS A 134 -4.53 12.54 4.39
CA LYS A 134 -4.18 13.88 4.90
C LYS A 134 -4.22 13.97 6.42
N LYS A 135 -5.21 13.35 7.06
CA LYS A 135 -5.31 13.31 8.53
C LYS A 135 -4.14 12.53 9.12
N ARG A 136 -3.79 11.37 8.57
CA ARG A 136 -2.63 10.56 9.00
C ARG A 136 -1.33 11.34 8.84
N GLU A 137 -1.13 12.02 7.72
CA GLU A 137 0.03 12.87 7.50
C GLU A 137 0.10 14.04 8.48
N ALA A 138 -1.03 14.73 8.73
CA ALA A 138 -1.09 15.84 9.68
C ALA A 138 -0.80 15.37 11.12
N GLU A 139 -1.35 14.23 11.53
CA GLU A 139 -1.05 13.60 12.81
C GLU A 139 0.44 13.22 12.93
N GLN A 140 1.02 12.67 11.87
CA GLN A 140 2.46 12.35 11.86
C GLN A 140 3.31 13.61 11.98
N ARG A 141 3.02 14.65 11.18
CA ARG A 141 3.73 15.94 11.25
C ARG A 141 3.59 16.61 12.62
N ALA A 142 2.42 16.50 13.26
CA ALA A 142 2.19 17.02 14.60
C ALA A 142 3.04 16.27 15.65
N LYS A 143 3.10 14.93 15.59
CA LYS A 143 3.98 14.12 16.46
C LYS A 143 5.45 14.47 16.27
N GLU A 144 5.91 14.57 15.02
CA GLU A 144 7.28 14.97 14.71
C GLU A 144 7.60 16.39 15.21
N ALA A 145 6.66 17.34 15.09
CA ALA A 145 6.84 18.69 15.62
C ALA A 145 6.91 18.71 17.15
N GLN A 146 6.04 17.96 17.83
CA GLN A 146 6.07 17.81 19.28
C GLN A 146 7.40 17.20 19.77
N GLU A 147 7.90 16.16 19.09
CA GLU A 147 9.19 15.56 19.42
C GLU A 147 10.35 16.53 19.19
N ARG A 148 10.33 17.31 18.10
CA ARG A 148 11.34 18.35 17.85
C ARG A 148 11.34 19.42 18.94
N GLU A 149 10.18 19.86 19.41
CA GLU A 149 10.07 20.83 20.51
C GLU A 149 10.55 20.25 21.84
N LEU A 150 10.22 18.98 22.15
CA LEU A 150 10.74 18.30 23.34
C LEU A 150 12.28 18.23 23.31
N ARG A 151 12.86 17.76 22.19
CA ARG A 151 14.32 17.71 22.01
C ARG A 151 14.98 19.10 22.14
N LYS A 152 14.31 20.17 21.72
CA LYS A 152 14.82 21.55 21.90
C LYS A 152 14.81 21.96 23.38
N ARG A 153 13.75 21.64 24.11
CA ARG A 153 13.62 21.92 25.55
C ARG A 153 14.68 21.16 26.35
N GLU A 154 14.84 19.86 26.12
CA GLU A 154 15.87 19.05 26.77
C GLU A 154 17.28 19.60 26.54
N LYS A 155 17.60 20.01 25.30
CA LYS A 155 18.89 20.66 24.98
C LYS A 155 19.07 22.01 25.67
N ALA A 156 18.01 22.78 25.85
CA ALA A 156 18.06 24.06 26.56
C ALA A 156 18.27 23.84 28.07
N GLU A 157 17.53 22.92 28.67
CA GLU A 157 17.65 22.51 30.07
C GLU A 157 19.04 21.92 30.37
N GLU A 158 19.58 21.07 29.50
CA GLU A 158 20.93 20.54 29.65
C GLU A 158 22.00 21.64 29.59
N LYS A 159 21.87 22.60 28.66
CA LYS A 159 22.77 23.75 28.57
C LYS A 159 22.70 24.62 29.82
N GLU A 160 21.51 24.83 30.38
CA GLU A 160 21.34 25.58 31.62
C GLU A 160 21.95 24.84 32.82
N ARG A 161 21.73 23.52 32.91
CA ARG A 161 22.34 22.68 33.96
C ARG A 161 23.87 22.76 33.92
N ARG A 162 24.47 22.64 32.73
CA ARG A 162 25.93 22.78 32.55
C ARG A 162 26.45 24.16 32.95
N ARG A 163 25.69 25.25 32.66
CA ARG A 163 26.05 26.61 33.11
C ARG A 163 26.03 26.71 34.64
N ARG A 164 24.97 26.23 35.29
CA ARG A 164 24.85 26.22 36.76
C ARG A 164 25.99 25.41 37.42
N GLU A 165 26.33 24.24 36.88
CA GLU A 165 27.45 23.42 37.35
C GLU A 165 28.79 24.16 37.19
N TYR A 166 29.02 24.82 36.05
CA TYR A 166 30.22 25.62 35.80
C TYR A 166 30.34 26.80 36.79
N ASP A 167 29.25 27.56 36.99
CA ASP A 167 29.22 28.70 37.90
C ASP A 167 29.45 28.26 39.36
N ALA A 168 28.87 27.12 39.77
CA ALA A 168 29.09 26.53 41.09
C ALA A 168 30.55 26.09 41.29
N GLN A 169 31.17 25.44 40.29
CA GLN A 169 32.59 25.07 40.35
C GLN A 169 33.50 26.30 40.44
N LYS A 170 33.17 27.36 39.70
CA LYS A 170 33.90 28.63 39.74
C LYS A 170 33.78 29.30 41.12
N ALA A 171 32.59 29.35 41.70
CA ALA A 171 32.36 29.89 43.04
C ALA A 171 33.11 29.08 44.11
N ALA A 172 33.08 27.74 44.05
CA ALA A 172 33.80 26.87 44.97
C ALA A 172 35.32 27.07 44.88
N LYS A 173 35.88 27.22 43.67
CA LYS A 173 37.31 27.57 43.49
C LYS A 173 37.66 28.90 44.13
N GLN A 174 36.85 29.94 43.92
CA GLN A 174 37.09 31.25 44.54
C GLN A 174 37.00 31.20 46.07
N GLU A 175 36.08 30.41 46.62
CA GLU A 175 35.95 30.23 48.06
C GLU A 175 37.15 29.47 48.65
N MET A 176 37.61 28.42 47.97
CA MET A 176 38.82 27.67 48.31
C MET A 176 40.05 28.58 48.29
N GLU A 177 40.23 29.42 47.26
CA GLU A 177 41.30 30.42 47.18
C GLU A 177 41.23 31.47 48.29
N LYS A 178 40.02 31.92 48.66
CA LYS A 178 39.82 32.83 49.81
C LYS A 178 40.19 32.15 51.14
N LYS A 179 39.84 30.87 51.31
CA LYS A 179 40.23 30.07 52.49
C LYS A 179 41.74 29.85 52.55
N THR A 180 42.39 29.50 51.43
CA THR A 180 43.86 29.37 51.37
C THR A 180 44.56 30.70 51.66
N LYS A 181 44.06 31.83 51.14
CA LYS A 181 44.63 33.15 51.46
C LYS A 181 44.43 33.57 52.92
N LYS A 182 43.34 33.17 53.57
CA LYS A 182 43.13 33.34 55.03
C LYS A 182 44.07 32.45 55.86
N GLU A 183 44.28 31.20 55.46
CA GLU A 183 45.24 30.28 56.11
C GLU A 183 46.70 30.73 55.91
N THR A 184 47.04 31.34 54.77
CA THR A 184 48.39 31.87 54.50
C THR A 184 48.73 33.12 55.34
N VAL A 185 47.75 33.74 56.03
CA VAL A 185 48.00 34.83 56.98
C VAL A 185 48.29 34.31 58.40
N GLN A 186 48.00 33.04 58.71
CA GLN A 186 48.20 32.47 60.06
C GLN A 186 49.41 31.53 60.23
N THR A 187 50.16 31.20 59.18
CA THR A 187 51.39 30.40 59.35
C THR A 187 52.47 30.79 58.36
N ARG A 188 53.53 31.44 58.86
CA ARG A 188 54.80 31.62 58.14
C ARG A 188 55.77 30.49 58.51
N LYS A 189 56.44 29.97 57.47
CA LYS A 189 57.79 29.32 57.39
C LYS A 189 57.89 27.78 57.27
N PRO A 190 58.93 27.25 56.57
CA PRO A 190 58.71 26.56 55.30
C PRO A 190 59.43 25.19 55.11
N ALA A 191 59.17 24.61 53.94
CA ALA A 191 59.98 23.64 53.16
C ALA A 191 59.93 22.14 53.53
N SER A 192 59.48 21.28 52.61
CA SER A 192 60.36 20.59 51.63
C SER A 192 59.63 19.44 50.89
N SER A 193 60.00 19.30 49.62
CA SER A 193 59.83 18.19 48.65
C SER A 193 58.92 16.99 48.96
N SER A 194 57.99 16.71 48.04
CA SER A 194 58.12 15.55 47.13
C SER A 194 57.03 15.47 46.03
N ARG A 195 57.49 14.94 44.90
CA ARG A 195 56.91 14.61 43.59
C ARG A 195 55.41 14.20 43.53
N PRO A 196 54.62 14.65 42.52
CA PRO A 196 53.31 14.05 42.24
C PRO A 196 53.44 12.87 41.24
N PRO A 197 52.55 11.83 41.31
CA PRO A 197 52.53 10.72 40.37
C PRO A 197 51.81 11.11 39.06
N GLN A 198 52.19 10.46 37.96
CA GLN A 198 51.53 10.58 36.66
C GLN A 198 50.07 10.06 36.70
N PRO A 199 49.15 10.61 35.89
CA PRO A 199 47.78 10.12 35.81
C PRO A 199 47.71 8.76 35.09
N PRO A 200 46.73 7.90 35.43
CA PRO A 200 46.55 6.64 34.73
C PRO A 200 46.09 6.91 33.30
N ARG A 201 46.87 6.41 32.33
CA ARG A 201 46.41 6.26 30.94
C ARG A 201 45.21 5.31 30.96
N HIS A 202 44.03 5.84 30.70
CA HIS A 202 42.84 5.05 30.47
C HIS A 202 43.06 4.24 29.19
N LYS A 203 43.48 2.97 29.32
CA LYS A 203 43.43 2.02 28.21
C LYS A 203 41.96 1.75 27.95
N HIS A 204 41.37 2.51 27.03
CA HIS A 204 40.06 2.17 26.50
C HIS A 204 40.20 0.80 25.84
N SER A 205 39.62 -0.22 26.47
CA SER A 205 39.64 -1.60 26.02
C SER A 205 39.00 -1.66 24.62
N TRP A 206 39.85 -1.70 23.59
CA TRP A 206 39.47 -1.76 22.17
C TRP A 206 38.54 -2.95 21.91
N SER A 207 38.74 -4.05 22.64
CA SER A 207 37.87 -5.23 22.60
C SER A 207 36.43 -4.96 23.05
N ARG A 208 36.19 -4.06 24.00
CA ARG A 208 34.82 -3.68 24.43
C ARG A 208 34.12 -2.76 23.43
N SER A 209 34.86 -1.89 22.73
CA SER A 209 34.28 -1.08 21.65
C SER A 209 33.96 -1.91 20.41
N VAL A 210 34.86 -2.81 20.02
CA VAL A 210 34.65 -3.69 18.87
C VAL A 210 33.46 -4.63 19.11
N LEU A 211 33.32 -5.16 20.34
CA LEU A 211 32.16 -6.00 20.70
C LEU A 211 30.84 -5.22 20.64
N ARG A 212 30.82 -3.96 21.07
CA ARG A 212 29.62 -3.10 21.00
C ARG A 212 29.25 -2.76 19.56
N VAL A 213 30.24 -2.49 18.70
CA VAL A 213 30.02 -2.24 17.27
C VAL A 213 29.50 -3.50 16.59
N LEU A 214 30.07 -4.68 16.88
CA LEU A 214 29.60 -5.97 16.36
C LEU A 214 28.15 -6.28 16.79
N LEU A 215 27.82 -6.07 18.07
CA LEU A 215 26.46 -6.23 18.58
C LEU A 215 25.47 -5.27 17.91
N PHE A 216 25.87 -4.02 17.68
CA PHE A 216 25.04 -3.03 17.01
C PHE A 216 24.81 -3.40 15.54
N VAL A 217 25.85 -3.83 14.82
CA VAL A 217 25.74 -4.30 13.44
C VAL A 217 24.82 -5.54 13.36
N LEU A 218 24.97 -6.50 14.28
CA LEU A 218 24.09 -7.68 14.35
C LEU A 218 22.63 -7.28 14.58
N LEU A 219 22.37 -6.34 15.50
CA LEU A 219 21.03 -5.82 15.76
C LEU A 219 20.44 -5.16 14.51
N CYS A 220 21.21 -4.33 13.80
CA CYS A 220 20.77 -3.70 12.56
C CYS A 220 20.41 -4.73 11.50
N VAL A 221 21.24 -5.77 11.32
CA VAL A 221 20.97 -6.86 10.36
C VAL A 221 19.67 -7.61 10.72
N LEU A 222 19.48 -7.95 11.99
CA LEU A 222 18.26 -8.61 12.46
C LEU A 222 17.01 -7.74 12.27
N CYS A 223 17.10 -6.44 12.54
CA CYS A 223 16.00 -5.50 12.29
C CYS A 223 15.67 -5.37 10.80
N THR A 224 16.67 -5.35 9.92
CA THR A 224 16.44 -5.30 8.47
C THR A 224 15.81 -6.59 7.93
N LEU A 225 16.23 -7.75 8.44
CA LEU A 225 15.63 -9.05 8.09
C LEU A 225 14.17 -9.15 8.57
N ALA A 226 13.92 -8.73 9.81
CA ALA A 226 12.57 -8.68 10.37
C ALA A 226 11.66 -7.75 9.56
N ALA A 227 12.13 -6.55 9.21
CA ALA A 227 11.37 -5.60 8.39
C ALA A 227 11.05 -6.17 7.00
N CYS A 228 12.02 -6.79 6.31
CA CYS A 228 11.82 -7.37 4.99
C CYS A 228 10.91 -8.61 4.97
N LYS A 229 10.77 -9.36 6.08
CA LYS A 229 9.90 -10.56 6.17
C LYS A 229 8.52 -10.30 6.81
N LEU A 230 8.40 -9.37 7.76
CA LEU A 230 7.15 -9.12 8.52
C LEU A 230 6.29 -7.98 7.97
N THR A 231 6.76 -7.24 6.96
CA THR A 231 5.98 -6.18 6.31
C THR A 231 5.78 -6.48 4.82
N GLU A 232 4.74 -5.90 4.18
CA GLU A 232 4.44 -6.06 2.74
C GLU A 232 5.50 -5.45 1.79
N LEU A 233 6.68 -5.09 2.30
CA LEU A 233 7.79 -4.48 1.54
C LEU A 233 8.60 -5.50 0.70
N GLN A 234 7.98 -6.62 0.29
CA GLN A 234 8.65 -7.69 -0.46
C GLN A 234 9.14 -7.26 -1.86
N HIS A 235 8.60 -6.16 -2.41
CA HIS A 235 8.85 -5.72 -3.79
C HIS A 235 9.90 -4.60 -3.93
N GLN A 236 10.57 -4.20 -2.84
CA GLN A 236 11.70 -3.26 -2.96
C GLN A 236 13.02 -4.00 -3.29
N PRO A 237 13.89 -3.43 -4.14
CA PRO A 237 15.08 -4.11 -4.68
C PRO A 237 16.09 -4.55 -3.59
N LEU A 238 16.14 -3.84 -2.46
CA LEU A 238 16.96 -4.19 -1.30
C LEU A 238 16.46 -5.45 -0.59
N CYS A 239 15.14 -5.63 -0.42
CA CYS A 239 14.58 -6.80 0.27
C CYS A 239 14.63 -8.07 -0.58
N ILE A 240 14.63 -7.95 -1.92
CA ILE A 240 14.80 -9.10 -2.82
C ILE A 240 16.18 -9.73 -2.61
N SER A 241 17.24 -8.90 -2.65
CA SER A 241 18.63 -9.37 -2.47
C SER A 241 18.88 -9.97 -1.09
N VAL A 242 18.24 -9.42 -0.06
CA VAL A 242 18.33 -9.93 1.32
C VAL A 242 17.58 -11.26 1.48
N ASN A 243 16.41 -11.39 0.86
CA ASN A 243 15.64 -12.64 0.89
C ASN A 243 16.34 -13.77 0.13
N THR A 244 16.94 -13.51 -1.04
CA THR A 244 17.69 -14.53 -1.78
C THR A 244 18.90 -15.03 -0.99
N LEU A 245 19.67 -14.12 -0.38
CA LEU A 245 20.82 -14.49 0.45
C LEU A 245 20.40 -15.30 1.69
N TYR A 246 19.25 -14.97 2.28
CA TYR A 246 18.69 -15.72 3.40
C TYR A 246 18.31 -17.15 3.02
N GLU A 247 17.58 -17.34 1.90
CA GLU A 247 17.21 -18.68 1.42
C GLU A 247 18.44 -19.53 1.07
N ASP A 248 19.47 -18.94 0.45
CA ASP A 248 20.74 -19.63 0.15
C ASP A 248 21.45 -20.10 1.43
N VAL A 249 21.49 -19.28 2.48
CA VAL A 249 22.08 -19.63 3.77
C VAL A 249 21.28 -20.72 4.48
N VAL A 250 19.94 -20.65 4.44
CA VAL A 250 19.07 -21.68 5.03
C VAL A 250 19.24 -23.01 4.29
N ALA A 251 19.31 -23.00 2.96
CA ALA A 251 19.56 -24.19 2.16
C ALA A 251 20.94 -24.80 2.47
N ALA A 252 21.98 -23.97 2.63
CA ALA A 252 23.31 -24.44 3.01
C ALA A 252 23.34 -25.08 4.42
N LEU A 253 22.64 -24.48 5.39
CA LEU A 253 22.54 -25.01 6.76
C LEU A 253 21.73 -26.31 6.81
N GLN A 254 20.64 -26.41 6.04
CA GLN A 254 19.88 -27.65 5.91
C GLN A 254 20.74 -28.76 5.29
N ASN A 255 21.44 -28.48 4.20
CA ASN A 255 22.34 -29.44 3.57
C ASN A 255 23.44 -29.91 4.52
N HIS A 256 24.03 -29.01 5.32
CA HIS A 256 25.03 -29.38 6.32
C HIS A 256 24.45 -30.26 7.45
N LYS A 257 23.22 -29.97 7.90
CA LYS A 257 22.52 -30.78 8.91
C LYS A 257 22.15 -32.17 8.39
N THR A 258 21.73 -32.26 7.12
CA THR A 258 21.49 -33.53 6.43
C THR A 258 22.78 -34.34 6.30
N LEU A 259 23.89 -33.68 5.95
CA LEU A 259 25.20 -34.33 5.84
C LEU A 259 25.72 -34.83 7.20
N GLN A 260 25.53 -34.05 8.28
CA GLN A 260 25.85 -34.49 9.64
C GLN A 260 25.01 -35.71 10.07
N ASN A 261 23.70 -35.72 9.79
CA ASN A 261 22.85 -36.85 10.11
C ASN A 261 23.26 -38.13 9.36
N MET A 262 23.68 -38.01 8.09
CA MET A 262 24.18 -39.14 7.30
C MET A 262 25.53 -39.65 7.82
N LEU A 263 26.44 -38.77 8.23
CA LEU A 263 27.72 -39.15 8.85
C LEU A 263 27.52 -39.81 10.22
N GLN A 264 26.52 -39.38 10.99
CA GLN A 264 26.21 -39.95 12.30
C GLN A 264 25.54 -41.33 12.20
N GLN A 265 24.71 -41.56 11.17
CA GLN A 265 24.15 -42.89 10.86
C GLN A 265 25.23 -43.90 10.43
N ASN A 266 26.22 -43.47 9.65
CA ASN A 266 27.34 -44.34 9.24
C ASN A 266 28.36 -44.62 10.35
N SER A 267 28.29 -43.91 11.48
CA SER A 267 29.17 -44.12 12.64
C SER A 267 28.61 -45.11 13.66
N GLN A 268 27.35 -45.54 13.52
CA GLN A 268 26.66 -46.46 14.44
C GLN A 268 26.36 -47.84 13.83
N GLN A 269 26.89 -48.12 12.64
CA GLN A 269 26.99 -49.45 12.03
C GLN A 269 28.45 -49.92 12.05
#